data_AF-A0A2G1ZZ11-F1
#
_entry.id   AF-A0A2G1ZZ11-F1
#
_cell.length_a   1.000
_cell.length_b   1.000
_cell.length_c   1.000
_cell.angle_alpha   90.00
_cell.angle_beta   90.00
_cell.angle_gamma   90.00
#
_symmetry.space_group_name_H-M   'P 1'
#
loop_
_entity.id
_entity.type
_entity.pdbx_description
1 polymer ?
#
loop_
_entity_poly.entity_id
_entity_poly.type
_entity_poly.pdbx_seq_one_letter_code
_entity_poly.pdbx_strand_id
1 'polypeptide(L)'
;MWLLLIAFVAGGLLPFAFAPINIFTLAFFMPAVLLFLWLKGSPGRAFWIGLCFGIGLFGVGSSWVYISIHTFGNASPWLAGGLTALLILVLSLYPAIQGYLIRKLWKNKSDAIVCLCVFPATWVLFEYIRSFLFAGFPFLFLGYTQTDNPLSGLAPLFGVYGLSLVVALISGALVLLTRRATRMQKLLPIGLIILCVAVGFSYHKHYWTKPVSKPIQMSLVQGNVSQQIKWEPKELMGIISKYKSLTEKQWDSRIIVWPEAAVPFFPDQLPTFFDDMAAQAKQHDATLVIGAPLMGTRTQLYYNGLLLLGDSHGSYRKRHLVPFGEYIPLQNIFGALMKKLDIPLSNLTPGPQQQAPLVIDGIPIAAFICYETAFPIETLHEMKGKQLGINIVDDAWFGHSFAAAQQLQMTQMRALETGRYIAVTANTGITAMINPFGQLTDALPIDKTGETLIAHEDFMLVVSYNPGYQNMLKGLKPSTRQRFVAMRFEYPDAKLEQTIVQQETGLDDDMAATLVKIAGNIRNLKDHDLEEAASTRLLIYAGTLIKSGMAPIAACTAALIEPLSDDESVCAALTALVKINLPVE
;
A
#
# COMPACT_ATOMS: atom_id res chain seq x y z
N MET A 1 -0.10 33.82 9.68
CA MET A 1 -1.07 32.85 9.17
C MET A 1 -0.80 32.46 7.71
N TRP A 2 -0.97 33.35 6.72
CA TRP A 2 -0.81 33.01 5.29
C TRP A 2 0.52 32.32 4.90
N LEU A 3 1.67 32.76 5.43
CA LEU A 3 2.96 32.09 5.11
C LEU A 3 3.04 30.66 5.62
N LEU A 4 2.39 30.35 6.75
CA LEU A 4 2.36 28.99 7.30
C LEU A 4 1.47 28.08 6.44
N LEU A 5 0.35 28.62 5.94
CA LEU A 5 -0.52 27.91 5.01
C LEU A 5 0.21 27.61 3.69
N ILE A 6 0.92 28.59 3.12
CA ILE A 6 1.73 28.37 1.90
C ILE A 6 2.78 27.28 2.15
N ALA A 7 3.45 27.30 3.30
CA ALA A 7 4.44 26.28 3.65
C ALA A 7 3.80 24.90 3.76
N PHE A 8 2.65 24.79 4.43
CA PHE A 8 1.88 23.55 4.55
C PHE A 8 1.47 22.99 3.19
N VAL A 9 0.91 23.84 2.32
CA VAL A 9 0.50 23.43 0.96
C VAL A 9 1.72 23.01 0.13
N ALA A 10 2.82 23.77 0.16
CA ALA A 10 4.05 23.40 -0.54
C ALA A 10 4.63 22.06 -0.06
N GLY A 11 4.58 21.84 1.26
CA GLY A 11 4.92 20.56 1.87
C GLY A 11 4.03 19.43 1.35
N GLY A 12 2.71 19.63 1.37
CA GLY A 12 1.72 18.62 0.92
C GLY A 12 1.77 18.32 -0.58
N LEU A 13 2.28 19.23 -1.40
CA LEU A 13 2.49 19.00 -2.84
C LEU A 13 3.77 18.22 -3.14
N LEU A 14 4.81 18.31 -2.29
CA LEU A 14 6.09 17.64 -2.53
C LEU A 14 5.98 16.10 -2.65
N PRO A 15 5.15 15.38 -1.87
CA PRO A 15 4.90 13.95 -2.07
C PRO A 15 4.51 13.53 -3.48
N PHE A 16 3.90 14.42 -4.27
CA PHE A 16 3.56 14.13 -5.67
C PHE A 16 4.77 14.09 -6.61
N ALA A 17 5.95 14.53 -6.14
CA ALA A 17 7.22 14.30 -6.84
C ALA A 17 7.71 12.86 -6.73
N PHE A 18 7.18 12.08 -5.79
CA PHE A 18 7.54 10.69 -5.54
C PHE A 18 6.58 9.73 -6.23
N ALA A 19 6.93 8.45 -6.24
CA ALA A 19 6.03 7.41 -6.68
C ALA A 19 4.76 7.39 -5.80
N PRO A 20 3.59 7.06 -6.38
CA PRO A 20 3.38 6.62 -7.77
C PRO A 20 3.20 7.76 -8.79
N ILE A 21 3.16 9.02 -8.37
CA ILE A 21 2.72 10.15 -9.21
C ILE A 21 3.87 10.74 -10.05
N ASN A 22 5.09 10.77 -9.51
CA ASN A 22 6.33 11.08 -10.24
C ASN A 22 6.37 12.44 -10.98
N ILE A 23 5.70 13.48 -10.45
CA ILE A 23 5.85 14.86 -10.97
C ILE A 23 7.15 15.47 -10.41
N PHE A 24 8.29 14.97 -10.91
CA PHE A 24 9.61 15.24 -10.34
C PHE A 24 9.99 16.73 -10.27
N THR A 25 9.37 17.59 -11.10
CA THR A 25 9.62 19.04 -11.11
C THR A 25 9.18 19.71 -9.81
N LEU A 26 8.19 19.16 -9.09
CA LEU A 26 7.78 19.66 -7.78
C LEU A 26 8.92 19.58 -6.76
N ALA A 27 9.86 18.65 -6.93
CA ALA A 27 11.04 18.52 -6.07
C ALA A 27 11.99 19.72 -6.16
N PHE A 28 11.97 20.50 -7.25
CA PHE A 28 12.72 21.75 -7.37
C PHE A 28 11.94 22.94 -6.81
N PHE A 29 10.63 23.00 -7.05
CA PHE A 29 9.83 24.17 -6.71
C PHE A 29 9.41 24.20 -5.24
N MET A 30 9.02 23.07 -4.64
CA MET A 30 8.50 23.07 -3.27
C MET A 30 9.58 23.39 -2.22
N PRO A 31 10.81 22.83 -2.29
CA PRO A 31 11.90 23.27 -1.43
C PRO A 31 12.35 24.71 -1.72
N ALA A 32 12.24 25.19 -2.97
CA ALA A 32 12.49 26.60 -3.30
C ALA A 32 11.48 27.55 -2.62
N VAL A 33 10.19 27.19 -2.60
CA VAL A 33 9.16 27.93 -1.87
C VAL A 33 9.48 27.95 -0.37
N LEU A 34 9.85 26.82 0.22
CA LEU A 34 10.25 26.75 1.63
C LEU A 34 11.43 27.68 1.95
N LEU A 35 12.51 27.59 1.16
CA LEU A 35 13.70 28.42 1.34
C LEU A 35 13.37 29.91 1.18
N PHE A 36 12.56 30.27 0.18
CA PHE A 36 12.12 31.65 -0.03
C PHE A 36 11.37 32.21 1.19
N LEU A 37 10.51 31.39 1.82
CA LEU A 37 9.78 31.76 3.03
C LEU A 37 10.71 31.90 4.25
N TRP A 38 11.70 31.02 4.41
CA TRP A 38 12.69 31.12 5.50
C TRP A 38 13.52 32.40 5.43
N LEU A 39 13.97 32.79 4.24
CA LEU A 39 14.81 33.97 4.05
C LEU A 39 14.09 35.29 4.40
N LYS A 40 12.75 35.31 4.43
CA LYS A 40 11.94 36.48 4.81
C LYS A 40 11.68 36.60 6.32
N GLY A 41 12.09 35.62 7.12
CA GLY A 41 11.71 35.51 8.53
C GLY A 41 12.86 35.59 9.54
N SER A 42 12.48 35.80 10.80
CA SER A 42 13.33 35.55 11.97
C SER A 42 13.53 34.03 12.18
N PRO A 43 14.52 33.59 12.96
CA PRO A 43 14.75 32.16 13.24
C PRO A 43 13.51 31.44 13.78
N GLY A 44 12.78 32.05 14.72
CA GLY A 44 11.54 31.48 15.26
C GLY A 44 10.44 31.36 14.20
N ARG A 45 10.34 32.30 13.28
CA ARG A 45 9.39 32.21 12.17
C ARG A 45 9.77 31.10 11.19
N ALA A 46 11.07 30.94 10.91
CA ALA A 46 11.58 29.88 10.04
C ALA A 46 11.33 28.48 10.62
N PHE A 47 11.42 28.34 11.96
CA PHE A 47 11.02 27.11 12.66
C PHE A 47 9.57 26.72 12.35
N TRP A 48 8.61 27.63 12.61
CA TRP A 48 7.20 27.33 12.37
C TRP A 48 6.86 27.11 10.89
N ILE A 49 7.51 27.84 9.98
CA ILE A 49 7.38 27.61 8.53
C ILE A 49 7.86 26.20 8.16
N GLY A 50 9.04 25.80 8.67
CA GLY A 50 9.60 24.48 8.43
C GLY A 50 8.73 23.37 9.05
N LEU A 51 8.16 23.62 10.23
CA LEU A 51 7.23 22.70 10.87
C LEU A 51 5.97 22.50 10.03
N CYS A 52 5.32 23.58 9.59
CA CYS A 52 4.12 23.48 8.74
C CYS A 52 4.42 22.78 7.40
N PHE A 53 5.56 23.09 6.78
CA PHE A 53 6.01 22.38 5.58
C PHE A 53 6.22 20.89 5.83
N GLY A 54 6.89 20.53 6.93
CA GLY A 54 7.05 19.14 7.35
C GLY A 54 5.72 18.43 7.56
N ILE A 55 4.75 19.09 8.21
CA ILE A 55 3.43 18.50 8.47
C ILE A 55 2.73 18.21 7.15
N GLY A 56 2.81 19.10 6.16
CA GLY A 56 2.30 18.84 4.81
C GLY A 56 3.02 17.66 4.14
N LEU A 57 4.36 17.68 4.13
CA LEU A 57 5.20 16.67 3.48
C LEU A 57 4.95 15.26 4.04
N PHE A 58 5.08 15.09 5.35
CA PHE A 58 4.94 13.78 5.98
C PHE A 58 3.47 13.41 6.22
N GLY A 59 2.58 14.39 6.35
CA GLY A 59 1.13 14.15 6.43
C GLY A 59 0.56 13.57 5.16
N VAL A 60 0.95 14.07 3.99
CA VAL A 60 0.52 13.48 2.71
C VAL A 60 1.40 12.29 2.33
N GLY A 61 2.72 12.39 2.53
CA GLY A 61 3.66 11.38 2.05
C GLY A 61 3.83 10.14 2.92
N SER A 62 3.42 10.18 4.20
CA SER A 62 3.68 9.10 5.17
C SER A 62 2.50 8.80 6.12
N SER A 63 1.31 9.36 5.89
CA SER A 63 0.12 9.03 6.70
C SER A 63 -0.35 7.59 6.56
N TRP A 64 0.10 6.87 5.53
CA TRP A 64 -0.20 5.45 5.32
C TRP A 64 0.25 4.56 6.49
N VAL A 65 1.16 5.01 7.35
CA VAL A 65 1.54 4.33 8.60
C VAL A 65 0.32 4.12 9.53
N TYR A 66 -0.70 4.98 9.44
CA TYR A 66 -1.97 4.80 10.13
C TYR A 66 -2.60 3.43 9.84
N ILE A 67 -2.55 2.97 8.58
CA ILE A 67 -3.15 1.71 8.14
C ILE A 67 -2.52 0.55 8.91
N SER A 68 -1.19 0.55 9.03
CA SER A 68 -0.44 -0.49 9.75
C SER A 68 -0.82 -0.55 11.22
N ILE A 69 -0.88 0.62 11.89
CA ILE A 69 -1.17 0.71 13.32
C ILE A 69 -2.64 0.36 13.62
N HIS A 70 -3.58 0.89 12.83
CA HIS A 70 -5.01 0.69 13.07
C HIS A 70 -5.47 -0.72 12.65
N THR A 71 -5.17 -1.11 11.41
CA THR A 71 -5.73 -2.33 10.80
C THR A 71 -5.05 -3.59 11.29
N PHE A 72 -3.71 -3.57 11.38
CA PHE A 72 -2.94 -4.77 11.73
C PHE A 72 -2.44 -4.75 13.17
N GLY A 73 -2.22 -3.56 13.75
CA GLY A 73 -1.94 -3.40 15.18
C GLY A 73 -3.18 -3.45 16.07
N ASN A 74 -4.39 -3.54 15.49
CA ASN A 74 -5.68 -3.54 16.19
C ASN A 74 -5.87 -2.36 17.16
N ALA A 75 -5.18 -1.24 16.91
CA ALA A 75 -5.28 -0.04 17.75
C ALA A 75 -6.58 0.72 17.47
N SER A 76 -7.15 1.39 18.46
CA SER A 76 -8.33 2.24 18.24
C SER A 76 -8.02 3.39 17.26
N PRO A 77 -9.01 3.90 16.50
CA PRO A 77 -8.78 5.00 15.55
C PRO A 77 -8.10 6.22 16.16
N TRP A 78 -8.45 6.54 17.41
CA TRP A 78 -7.87 7.65 18.16
C TRP A 78 -6.40 7.42 18.51
N LEU A 79 -6.05 6.21 18.98
CA LEU A 79 -4.68 5.86 19.30
C LEU A 79 -3.81 5.83 18.03
N ALA A 80 -4.29 5.17 16.98
CA ALA A 80 -3.59 5.11 15.70
C ALA A 80 -3.38 6.52 15.11
N GLY A 81 -4.43 7.35 15.09
CA GLY A 81 -4.34 8.73 14.63
C GLY A 81 -3.37 9.58 15.45
N GLY A 82 -3.38 9.41 16.78
CA GLY A 82 -2.46 10.10 17.68
C GLY A 82 -0.99 9.71 17.46
N LEU A 83 -0.71 8.41 17.30
CA LEU A 83 0.64 7.91 17.03
C LEU A 83 1.14 8.35 15.64
N THR A 84 0.29 8.30 14.62
CA THR A 84 0.62 8.81 13.29
C THR A 84 0.90 10.32 13.31
N ALA A 85 0.06 11.10 14.01
CA ALA A 85 0.28 12.54 14.17
C ALA A 85 1.59 12.84 14.90
N LEU A 86 1.92 12.09 15.95
CA LEU A 86 3.19 12.22 16.67
C LEU A 86 4.39 11.93 15.76
N LEU A 87 4.34 10.86 14.97
CA LEU A 87 5.39 10.54 13.99
C LEU A 87 5.56 11.69 12.99
N ILE A 88 4.46 12.18 12.40
CA ILE A 88 4.49 13.32 11.47
C ILE A 88 5.11 14.54 12.13
N LEU A 89 4.76 14.86 13.38
CA LEU A 89 5.33 16.00 14.11
C LEU A 89 6.83 15.83 14.31
N VAL A 90 7.30 14.66 14.73
CA VAL A 90 8.73 14.36 14.90
C VAL A 90 9.48 14.51 13.58
N LEU A 91 8.96 13.96 12.48
CA LEU A 91 9.55 14.11 11.15
C LEU A 91 9.52 15.57 10.67
N SER A 92 8.51 16.33 11.06
CA SER A 92 8.41 17.76 10.74
C SER A 92 9.42 18.64 11.48
N LEU A 93 10.02 18.13 12.56
CA LEU A 93 11.10 18.85 13.25
C LEU A 93 12.36 18.97 12.41
N TYR A 94 12.62 18.05 11.48
CA TYR A 94 13.81 18.11 10.62
C TYR A 94 13.84 19.40 9.78
N PRO A 95 12.83 19.71 8.94
CA PRO A 95 12.80 21.01 8.24
C PRO A 95 12.62 22.20 9.20
N ALA A 96 11.90 22.05 10.32
CA ALA A 96 11.75 23.14 11.31
C ALA A 96 13.10 23.58 11.91
N ILE A 97 13.89 22.62 12.38
CA ILE A 97 15.21 22.86 12.98
C ILE A 97 16.18 23.35 11.89
N GLN A 98 16.14 22.77 10.68
CA GLN A 98 16.95 23.23 9.56
C GLN A 98 16.72 24.72 9.28
N GLY A 99 15.46 25.13 9.10
CA GLY A 99 15.10 26.53 8.86
C GLY A 99 15.54 27.46 9.99
N TYR A 100 15.34 27.04 11.24
CA TYR A 100 15.80 27.78 12.41
C TYR A 100 17.32 27.98 12.40
N LEU A 101 18.10 26.92 12.18
CA LEU A 101 19.57 26.97 12.17
C LEU A 101 20.09 27.83 11.02
N ILE A 102 19.55 27.66 9.80
CA ILE A 102 19.90 28.49 8.64
C ILE A 102 19.76 29.97 8.99
N ARG A 103 18.63 30.36 9.59
CA ARG A 103 18.36 31.76 9.93
C ARG A 103 19.06 32.23 11.19
N LYS A 104 19.45 31.36 12.11
CA LYS A 104 20.18 31.74 13.34
C LYS A 104 21.67 31.92 13.07
N LEU A 105 22.30 30.95 12.42
CA LEU A 105 23.75 30.87 12.28
C LEU A 105 24.28 31.59 11.03
N TRP A 106 23.50 31.64 9.95
CA TRP A 106 23.92 32.27 8.68
C TRP A 106 23.18 33.56 8.34
N LYS A 107 22.56 34.24 9.32
CA LYS A 107 21.82 35.50 9.11
C LYS A 107 22.61 36.62 8.43
N ASN A 108 23.93 36.66 8.64
CA ASN A 108 24.82 37.72 8.15
C ASN A 108 25.54 37.32 6.85
N LYS A 109 25.27 36.13 6.28
CA LYS A 109 25.85 35.69 5.00
C LYS A 109 24.99 36.16 3.84
N SER A 110 25.59 36.25 2.66
CA SER A 110 24.86 36.61 1.44
C SER A 110 23.84 35.54 1.07
N ASP A 111 22.72 35.96 0.46
CA ASP A 111 21.70 35.05 -0.05
C ASP A 111 22.30 33.98 -0.97
N ALA A 112 23.32 34.32 -1.75
CA ALA A 112 24.01 33.38 -2.64
C ALA A 112 24.65 32.21 -1.88
N ILE A 113 25.38 32.49 -0.79
CA ILE A 113 25.99 31.46 0.05
C ILE A 113 24.91 30.61 0.72
N VAL A 114 23.85 31.25 1.22
CA VAL A 114 22.77 30.53 1.90
C VAL A 114 22.03 29.61 0.91
N CYS A 115 21.70 30.09 -0.28
CA CYS A 115 20.93 29.34 -1.27
C CYS A 115 21.75 28.24 -1.95
N LEU A 116 23.01 28.48 -2.31
CA LEU A 116 23.81 27.54 -3.10
C LEU A 116 24.70 26.61 -2.27
N CYS A 117 24.98 26.95 -1.01
CA CYS A 117 25.88 26.13 -0.18
C CYS A 117 25.19 25.65 1.09
N VAL A 118 24.68 26.58 1.92
CA VAL A 118 24.15 26.24 3.24
C VAL A 118 22.88 25.40 3.14
N PHE A 119 21.91 25.83 2.32
CA PHE A 119 20.64 25.13 2.18
C PHE A 119 20.82 23.70 1.64
N PRO A 120 21.53 23.44 0.53
CA PRO A 120 21.75 22.09 0.03
C PRO A 120 22.54 21.21 1.01
N ALA A 121 23.63 21.73 1.59
CA ALA A 121 24.46 20.95 2.52
C ALA A 121 23.69 20.57 3.79
N THR A 122 22.93 21.52 4.36
CA THR A 122 22.09 21.23 5.52
C THR A 122 20.93 20.30 5.17
N TRP A 123 20.35 20.41 3.97
CA TRP A 123 19.27 19.50 3.55
C TRP A 123 19.73 18.04 3.59
N VAL A 124 20.85 17.75 2.94
CA VAL A 124 21.44 16.41 2.92
C VAL A 124 21.86 15.96 4.32
N LEU A 125 22.41 16.87 5.14
CA LEU A 125 22.73 16.55 6.53
C LEU A 125 21.50 16.10 7.32
N PHE A 126 20.36 16.80 7.19
CA PHE A 126 19.13 16.41 7.89
C PHE A 126 18.52 15.13 7.32
N GLU A 127 18.61 14.87 6.01
CA GLU A 127 18.25 13.56 5.44
C GLU A 127 19.13 12.43 5.98
N TYR A 128 20.44 12.65 6.04
CA TYR A 128 21.39 11.69 6.60
C TYR A 128 21.12 11.42 8.08
N ILE A 129 20.91 12.46 8.90
CA ILE A 129 20.53 12.28 10.32
C ILE A 129 19.23 11.49 10.44
N ARG A 130 18.24 11.78 9.57
CA ARG A 130 16.97 11.08 9.54
C ARG A 130 17.10 9.60 9.14
N SER A 131 18.17 9.20 8.46
CA SER A 131 18.36 7.82 8.04
C SER A 131 18.79 6.87 9.17
N PHE A 132 19.24 7.38 10.33
CA PHE A 132 19.73 6.54 11.43
C PHE A 132 19.21 6.94 12.82
N LEU A 133 18.80 8.20 13.02
CA LEU A 133 18.30 8.64 14.33
C LEU A 133 16.95 7.94 14.64
N PHE A 134 16.81 7.42 15.86
CA PHE A 134 15.63 6.65 16.32
C PHE A 134 15.30 5.45 15.41
N ALA A 135 16.31 4.66 15.06
CA ALA A 135 16.25 3.55 14.08
C ALA A 135 16.08 3.99 12.61
N GLY A 136 15.96 5.29 12.35
CA GLY A 136 15.94 5.84 11.00
C GLY A 136 14.58 5.74 10.31
N PHE A 137 14.30 6.75 9.49
CA PHE A 137 13.12 6.79 8.62
C PHE A 137 13.52 7.38 7.27
N PRO A 138 14.20 6.63 6.38
CA PRO A 138 14.78 7.15 5.14
C PRO A 138 13.76 7.34 3.99
N PHE A 139 12.49 7.59 4.28
CA PHE A 139 11.46 7.86 3.26
C PHE A 139 11.53 9.29 2.73
N LEU A 140 11.05 9.53 1.51
CA LEU A 140 10.90 10.88 0.95
C LEU A 140 12.19 11.71 0.89
N PHE A 141 13.36 11.09 0.64
CA PHE A 141 14.57 11.86 0.28
C PHE A 141 14.42 12.49 -1.09
N LEU A 142 14.83 13.75 -1.25
CA LEU A 142 14.69 14.46 -2.53
C LEU A 142 15.35 13.69 -3.68
N GLY A 143 16.44 12.98 -3.44
CA GLY A 143 17.10 12.18 -4.45
C GLY A 143 16.21 11.11 -5.10
N TYR A 144 15.27 10.50 -4.36
CA TYR A 144 14.36 9.50 -4.92
C TYR A 144 13.41 10.07 -5.98
N THR A 145 13.12 11.37 -5.96
CA THR A 145 12.32 12.02 -7.01
C THR A 145 13.00 12.01 -8.38
N GLN A 146 14.29 11.64 -8.44
CA GLN A 146 15.11 11.65 -9.64
C GLN A 146 15.42 10.25 -10.21
N THR A 147 14.62 9.23 -9.84
CA THR A 147 14.82 7.85 -10.32
C THR A 147 14.59 7.66 -11.81
N ASP A 148 13.66 8.40 -12.43
CA ASP A 148 13.30 8.21 -13.85
C ASP A 148 13.26 9.54 -14.63
N ASN A 149 14.36 10.29 -14.59
CA ASN A 149 14.52 11.52 -15.37
C ASN A 149 16.00 11.79 -15.69
N PRO A 150 16.36 12.85 -16.45
CA PRO A 150 17.73 13.10 -16.85
C PRO A 150 18.75 13.19 -15.70
N LEU A 151 18.36 13.63 -14.50
CA LEU A 151 19.29 13.70 -13.36
C LEU A 151 19.66 12.31 -12.82
N SER A 152 18.96 11.24 -13.19
CA SER A 152 19.26 9.87 -12.75
C SER A 152 20.68 9.42 -13.09
N GLY A 153 21.30 10.00 -14.14
CA GLY A 153 22.69 9.73 -14.51
C GLY A 153 23.72 10.09 -13.42
N LEU A 154 23.33 10.90 -12.42
CA LEU A 154 24.18 11.25 -11.28
C LEU A 154 24.09 10.24 -10.12
N ALA A 155 23.09 9.37 -10.10
CA ALA A 155 22.91 8.38 -9.04
C ALA A 155 24.13 7.45 -8.87
N PRO A 156 24.72 6.87 -9.94
CA PRO A 156 25.89 5.99 -9.81
C PRO A 156 27.14 6.71 -9.27
N LEU A 157 27.22 8.03 -9.42
CA LEU A 157 28.38 8.83 -9.03
C LEU A 157 28.30 9.30 -7.58
N PHE A 158 27.13 9.76 -7.14
CA PHE A 158 26.97 10.44 -5.85
C PHE A 158 25.89 9.85 -4.94
N GLY A 159 25.17 8.83 -5.42
CA GLY A 159 24.05 8.24 -4.71
C GLY A 159 22.86 9.18 -4.51
N VAL A 160 21.89 8.71 -3.73
CA VAL A 160 20.65 9.41 -3.39
C VAL A 160 20.92 10.71 -2.67
N TYR A 161 21.92 10.76 -1.79
CA TYR A 161 22.30 11.98 -1.07
C TYR A 161 22.90 13.04 -2.01
N GLY A 162 23.69 12.62 -3.00
CA GLY A 162 24.18 13.51 -4.04
C GLY A 162 23.07 14.06 -4.92
N LEU A 163 22.09 13.23 -5.28
CA LEU A 163 20.90 13.70 -5.99
C LEU A 163 20.09 14.69 -5.14
N SER A 164 19.87 14.42 -3.85
CA SER A 164 19.25 15.37 -2.93
C SER A 164 20.01 16.70 -2.89
N LEU A 165 21.34 16.67 -2.87
CA LEU A 165 22.18 17.87 -2.94
C LEU A 165 21.90 18.67 -4.21
N VAL A 166 21.89 18.01 -5.37
CA VAL A 166 21.65 18.65 -6.68
C VAL A 166 20.25 19.25 -6.76
N VAL A 167 19.22 18.52 -6.30
CA VAL A 167 17.83 19.01 -6.28
C VAL A 167 17.70 20.23 -5.35
N ALA A 168 18.30 20.18 -4.15
CA ALA A 168 18.29 21.30 -3.21
C ALA A 168 19.11 22.50 -3.75
N LEU A 169 20.19 22.24 -4.48
CA LEU A 169 21.01 23.26 -5.13
C LEU A 169 20.25 23.97 -6.26
N ILE A 170 19.53 23.23 -7.11
CA ILE A 170 18.63 23.78 -8.12
C ILE A 170 17.53 24.61 -7.45
N SER A 171 16.94 24.11 -6.36
CA SER A 171 15.95 24.84 -5.58
C SER A 171 16.49 26.18 -5.06
N GLY A 172 17.72 26.18 -4.54
CA GLY A 172 18.43 27.38 -4.12
C GLY A 172 18.70 28.36 -5.27
N ALA A 173 19.14 27.85 -6.41
CA ALA A 173 19.36 28.65 -7.61
C ALA A 173 18.06 29.32 -8.09
N LEU A 174 16.93 28.61 -8.08
CA LEU A 174 15.61 29.16 -8.40
C LEU A 174 15.25 30.34 -7.47
N VAL A 175 15.50 30.21 -6.16
CA VAL A 175 15.25 31.32 -5.22
C VAL A 175 16.10 32.54 -5.55
N LEU A 176 17.37 32.37 -5.92
CA LEU A 176 18.23 33.50 -6.29
C LEU A 176 17.74 34.26 -7.53
N LEU A 177 17.12 33.58 -8.49
CA LEU A 177 16.55 34.23 -9.68
C LEU A 177 15.43 35.22 -9.34
N THR A 178 14.74 35.00 -8.22
CA THR A 178 13.67 35.89 -7.71
C THR A 178 14.22 37.13 -6.97
N ARG A 179 15.50 37.14 -6.60
CA ARG A 179 16.13 38.26 -5.90
C ARG A 179 16.44 39.40 -6.85
N ARG A 180 16.42 40.63 -6.33
CA ARG A 180 16.90 41.81 -7.06
C ARG A 180 18.41 41.67 -7.20
N ALA A 181 18.87 41.51 -8.44
CA ALA A 181 20.26 41.24 -8.79
C ALA A 181 20.53 41.76 -10.21
N THR A 182 21.79 42.06 -10.51
CA THR A 182 22.20 42.45 -11.87
C THR A 182 22.07 41.27 -12.85
N ARG A 183 21.99 41.55 -14.16
CA ARG A 183 21.94 40.50 -15.19
C ARG A 183 23.12 39.52 -15.06
N MET A 184 24.32 40.02 -14.78
CA MET A 184 25.53 39.21 -14.56
C MET A 184 25.41 38.30 -13.33
N GLN A 185 24.84 38.78 -12.23
CA GLN A 185 24.63 37.98 -11.02
C GLN A 185 23.62 36.85 -11.22
N LYS A 186 22.67 37.01 -12.16
CA LYS A 186 21.71 35.95 -12.52
C LYS A 186 22.30 34.88 -13.44
N LEU A 187 23.44 35.13 -14.10
CA LEU A 187 24.09 34.12 -14.95
C LEU A 187 24.61 32.93 -14.15
N LEU A 188 25.07 33.15 -12.91
CA LEU A 188 25.58 32.08 -12.05
C LEU A 188 24.50 31.01 -11.74
N PRO A 189 23.33 31.33 -11.16
CA PRO A 189 22.31 30.32 -10.89
C PRO A 189 21.74 29.69 -12.17
N ILE A 190 21.63 30.43 -13.28
CA ILE A 190 21.20 29.85 -14.57
C ILE A 190 22.23 28.85 -15.07
N GLY A 191 23.50 29.24 -15.12
CA GLY A 191 24.60 28.39 -15.57
C GLY A 191 24.73 27.13 -14.71
N LEU A 192 24.50 27.24 -13.41
CA LEU A 192 24.52 26.10 -12.49
C LEU A 192 23.38 25.12 -12.77
N ILE A 193 22.15 25.61 -12.98
CA ILE A 193 21.01 24.75 -13.33
C ILE A 193 21.29 24.01 -14.65
N ILE A 194 21.75 24.74 -15.67
CA ILE A 194 22.11 24.17 -16.97
C ILE A 194 23.21 23.12 -16.81
N LEU A 195 24.24 23.41 -16.01
CA LEU A 195 25.34 22.48 -15.75
C LEU A 195 24.84 21.19 -15.09
N CYS A 196 24.05 21.29 -14.02
CA CYS A 196 23.50 20.10 -13.35
C CYS A 196 22.68 19.23 -14.30
N VAL A 197 21.79 19.84 -15.09
CA VAL A 197 20.96 19.13 -16.07
C VAL A 197 21.80 18.54 -17.19
N ALA A 198 22.78 19.28 -17.73
CA ALA A 198 23.65 18.81 -18.81
C ALA A 198 24.53 17.64 -18.36
N VAL A 199 25.10 17.70 -17.15
CA VAL A 199 25.92 16.60 -16.60
C VAL A 199 25.03 15.39 -16.34
N GLY A 200 23.86 15.58 -15.73
CA GLY A 200 22.90 14.48 -15.51
C GLY A 200 22.51 13.80 -16.82
N PHE A 201 22.11 14.59 -17.83
CA PHE A 201 21.77 14.09 -19.15
C PHE A 201 22.93 13.37 -19.85
N SER A 202 24.16 13.88 -19.73
CA SER A 202 25.34 13.26 -20.35
C SER A 202 25.64 11.85 -19.82
N TYR A 203 25.32 11.60 -18.54
CA TYR A 203 25.45 10.27 -17.93
C TYR A 203 24.14 9.48 -17.89
N HIS A 204 23.04 10.03 -18.43
CA HIS A 204 21.76 9.35 -18.46
C HIS A 204 21.90 8.09 -19.33
N LYS A 205 21.56 6.93 -18.76
CA LYS A 205 21.72 5.61 -19.39
C LYS A 205 23.17 5.25 -19.75
N HIS A 206 24.16 5.83 -19.07
CA HIS A 206 25.55 5.40 -19.18
C HIS A 206 25.77 4.06 -18.45
N TYR A 207 26.33 3.06 -19.14
CA TYR A 207 26.64 1.76 -18.55
C TYR A 207 27.96 1.82 -17.76
N TRP A 208 27.84 1.90 -16.43
CA TRP A 208 28.98 1.79 -15.50
C TRP A 208 29.42 0.34 -15.28
N THR A 209 28.59 -0.61 -15.68
CA THR A 209 28.73 -2.04 -15.38
C THR A 209 28.53 -2.84 -16.66
N LYS A 210 29.15 -4.02 -16.73
CA LYS A 210 29.07 -4.90 -17.90
C LYS A 210 28.44 -6.23 -17.50
N PRO A 211 27.64 -6.86 -18.38
CA PRO A 211 27.19 -8.23 -18.17
C PRO A 211 28.38 -9.17 -17.99
N VAL A 212 28.30 -10.05 -16.99
CA VAL A 212 29.36 -11.02 -16.64
C VAL A 212 28.99 -12.46 -16.99
N SER A 213 27.71 -12.71 -17.25
CA SER A 213 27.14 -14.01 -17.60
C SER A 213 26.03 -13.86 -18.65
N LYS A 214 25.58 -14.99 -19.19
CA LYS A 214 24.37 -15.04 -20.04
C LYS A 214 23.14 -14.66 -19.20
N PRO A 215 22.07 -14.13 -19.82
CA PRO A 215 20.80 -13.90 -19.13
C PRO A 215 20.29 -15.17 -18.46
N ILE A 216 19.72 -15.02 -17.27
CA ILE A 216 19.18 -16.12 -16.47
C ILE A 216 17.69 -15.88 -16.31
N GLN A 217 16.91 -16.91 -16.59
CA GLN A 217 15.47 -16.86 -16.42
C GLN A 217 15.13 -16.96 -14.92
N MET A 218 14.34 -16.00 -14.45
CA MET A 218 13.90 -15.91 -13.06
C MET A 218 12.38 -15.77 -13.01
N SER A 219 11.75 -16.48 -12.08
CA SER A 219 10.33 -16.36 -11.78
C SER A 219 10.12 -15.75 -10.39
N LEU A 220 9.28 -14.72 -10.31
CA LEU A 220 8.92 -14.05 -9.05
C LEU A 220 7.47 -14.41 -8.72
N VAL A 221 7.26 -15.18 -7.64
CA VAL A 221 5.96 -15.77 -7.33
C VAL A 221 5.19 -14.89 -6.35
N GLN A 222 4.10 -14.28 -6.80
CA GLN A 222 3.23 -13.44 -5.96
C GLN A 222 2.03 -14.25 -5.43
N GLY A 223 2.07 -14.61 -4.14
CA GLY A 223 1.06 -15.46 -3.53
C GLY A 223 -0.27 -14.78 -3.24
N ASN A 224 -0.34 -13.45 -3.18
CA ASN A 224 -1.53 -12.67 -2.84
C ASN A 224 -2.28 -13.24 -1.61
N VAL A 225 -1.55 -13.52 -0.52
CA VAL A 225 -2.10 -14.04 0.74
C VAL A 225 -2.43 -12.87 1.64
N SER A 226 -3.69 -12.77 2.08
CA SER A 226 -4.12 -11.69 2.98
C SER A 226 -3.38 -11.75 4.32
N GLN A 227 -2.97 -10.58 4.81
CA GLN A 227 -2.21 -10.47 6.06
C GLN A 227 -2.97 -10.98 7.29
N GLN A 228 -4.31 -10.91 7.27
CA GLN A 228 -5.15 -11.33 8.39
C GLN A 228 -5.09 -12.84 8.62
N ILE A 229 -5.05 -13.61 7.54
CA ILE A 229 -5.09 -15.07 7.58
C ILE A 229 -3.69 -15.71 7.54
N LYS A 230 -2.67 -14.93 7.15
CA LYS A 230 -1.30 -15.41 6.88
C LYS A 230 -0.69 -16.20 8.05
N TRP A 231 -1.00 -15.79 9.28
CA TRP A 231 -0.44 -16.40 10.49
C TRP A 231 -1.42 -17.37 11.18
N GLU A 232 -2.57 -17.67 10.57
CA GLU A 232 -3.53 -18.62 11.11
C GLU A 232 -3.09 -20.07 10.81
N PRO A 233 -2.87 -20.93 11.82
CA PRO A 233 -2.34 -22.29 11.60
C PRO A 233 -3.17 -23.15 10.64
N LYS A 234 -4.51 -22.96 10.62
CA LYS A 234 -5.43 -23.69 9.73
C LYS A 234 -5.23 -23.36 8.25
N GLU A 235 -4.68 -22.18 7.94
CA GLU A 235 -4.49 -21.68 6.57
C GLU A 235 -3.14 -22.14 5.98
N LEU A 236 -2.23 -22.65 6.81
CA LEU A 236 -0.88 -23.05 6.42
C LEU A 236 -0.86 -23.96 5.20
N MET A 237 -1.66 -25.04 5.22
CA MET A 237 -1.68 -26.00 4.11
C MET A 237 -2.22 -25.36 2.83
N GLY A 238 -3.22 -24.48 2.94
CA GLY A 238 -3.73 -23.72 1.79
C GLY A 238 -2.68 -22.79 1.19
N ILE A 239 -1.92 -22.09 2.03
CA ILE A 239 -0.82 -21.20 1.62
C ILE A 239 0.29 -22.01 0.93
N ILE A 240 0.73 -23.12 1.53
CA ILE A 240 1.75 -24.00 0.97
C ILE A 240 1.30 -24.56 -0.38
N SER A 241 0.10 -25.11 -0.47
CA SER A 241 -0.45 -25.63 -1.71
C SER A 241 -0.53 -24.57 -2.80
N LYS A 242 -0.88 -23.33 -2.44
CA LYS A 242 -0.92 -22.20 -3.38
C LYS A 242 0.46 -21.89 -3.96
N TYR A 243 1.47 -21.71 -3.11
CA TYR A 243 2.84 -21.43 -3.58
C TYR A 243 3.43 -22.59 -4.40
N LYS A 244 3.13 -23.84 -4.00
CA LYS A 244 3.54 -25.03 -4.76
C LYS A 244 2.90 -25.04 -6.16
N SER A 245 1.59 -24.84 -6.26
CA SER A 245 0.88 -24.81 -7.55
C SER A 245 1.35 -23.67 -8.46
N LEU A 246 1.65 -22.50 -7.90
CA LEU A 246 2.23 -21.39 -8.66
C LEU A 246 3.64 -21.73 -9.16
N THR A 247 4.44 -22.44 -8.35
CA THR A 247 5.81 -22.84 -8.67
C THR A 247 5.87 -23.98 -9.68
N GLU A 248 4.91 -24.91 -9.68
CA GLU A 248 4.84 -26.03 -10.62
C GLU A 248 4.88 -25.61 -12.09
N LYS A 249 4.36 -24.41 -12.39
CA LYS A 249 4.35 -23.83 -13.74
C LYS A 249 5.65 -23.12 -14.13
N GLN A 250 6.62 -23.03 -13.21
CA GLN A 250 7.79 -22.15 -13.33
C GLN A 250 9.13 -22.90 -13.23
N TRP A 251 9.11 -24.24 -13.21
CA TRP A 251 10.32 -25.06 -13.08
C TRP A 251 11.34 -24.88 -14.22
N ASP A 252 10.94 -24.30 -15.35
CA ASP A 252 11.86 -23.91 -16.43
C ASP A 252 12.76 -22.70 -16.06
N SER A 253 12.48 -22.03 -14.95
CA SER A 253 13.29 -20.90 -14.45
C SER A 253 14.44 -21.38 -13.58
N ARG A 254 15.63 -20.79 -13.78
CA ARG A 254 16.81 -21.16 -12.99
C ARG A 254 16.73 -20.66 -11.55
N ILE A 255 16.02 -19.56 -11.33
CA ILE A 255 15.79 -18.97 -10.00
C ILE A 255 14.30 -18.72 -9.83
N ILE A 256 13.71 -19.23 -8.75
CA ILE A 256 12.31 -18.97 -8.41
C ILE A 256 12.28 -18.34 -7.02
N VAL A 257 11.65 -17.18 -6.90
CA VAL A 257 11.64 -16.38 -5.67
C VAL A 257 10.24 -16.32 -5.09
N TRP A 258 10.13 -16.62 -3.80
CA TRP A 258 8.92 -16.42 -3.00
C TRP A 258 9.10 -15.21 -2.07
N PRO A 259 8.03 -14.49 -1.72
CA PRO A 259 8.09 -13.24 -0.97
C PRO A 259 8.39 -13.45 0.52
N GLU A 260 8.46 -12.34 1.26
CA GLU A 260 8.73 -12.32 2.70
C GLU A 260 7.70 -13.15 3.48
N ALA A 261 8.19 -14.03 4.34
CA ALA A 261 7.37 -14.95 5.14
C ALA A 261 6.30 -15.69 4.31
N ALA A 262 6.63 -16.09 3.07
CA ALA A 262 5.75 -16.88 2.22
C ALA A 262 5.35 -18.21 2.87
N VAL A 263 6.28 -18.80 3.63
CA VAL A 263 6.01 -19.94 4.52
C VAL A 263 6.02 -19.41 5.96
N PRO A 264 4.86 -19.22 6.61
CA PRO A 264 4.76 -18.56 7.91
C PRO A 264 5.14 -19.49 9.09
N PHE A 265 6.05 -20.44 8.88
CA PHE A 265 6.49 -21.44 9.85
C PHE A 265 8.00 -21.65 9.76
N PHE A 266 8.60 -22.10 10.87
CA PHE A 266 10.03 -22.39 10.90
C PHE A 266 10.34 -23.65 10.07
N PRO A 267 11.41 -23.66 9.27
CA PRO A 267 11.83 -24.86 8.53
C PRO A 267 11.97 -26.11 9.40
N ASP A 268 12.46 -25.95 10.63
CA ASP A 268 12.61 -27.04 11.60
C ASP A 268 11.28 -27.70 12.01
N GLN A 269 10.16 -26.99 11.85
CA GLN A 269 8.81 -27.50 12.13
C GLN A 269 8.18 -28.19 10.92
N LEU A 270 8.71 -27.97 9.71
CA LEU A 270 8.22 -28.52 8.46
C LEU A 270 9.34 -29.19 7.63
N PRO A 271 10.20 -30.04 8.24
CA PRO A 271 11.41 -30.55 7.57
C PRO A 271 11.07 -31.28 6.27
N THR A 272 10.06 -32.16 6.29
CA THR A 272 9.61 -32.90 5.11
C THR A 272 9.22 -31.99 3.94
N PHE A 273 8.53 -30.88 4.22
CA PHE A 273 8.15 -29.94 3.16
C PHE A 273 9.36 -29.23 2.56
N PHE A 274 10.30 -28.76 3.38
CA PHE A 274 11.49 -28.08 2.89
C PHE A 274 12.44 -29.04 2.16
N ASP A 275 12.56 -30.28 2.63
CA ASP A 275 13.35 -31.34 1.98
C ASP A 275 12.75 -31.71 0.62
N ASP A 276 11.42 -31.86 0.54
CA ASP A 276 10.71 -32.14 -0.72
C ASP A 276 10.90 -30.99 -1.72
N MET A 277 10.74 -29.73 -1.30
CA MET A 277 10.95 -28.57 -2.17
C MET A 277 12.40 -28.45 -2.63
N ALA A 278 13.37 -28.76 -1.76
CA ALA A 278 14.79 -28.79 -2.13
C ALA A 278 15.11 -29.89 -3.14
N ALA A 279 14.52 -31.09 -2.97
CA ALA A 279 14.66 -32.19 -3.91
C ALA A 279 14.05 -31.86 -5.28
N GLN A 280 12.86 -31.23 -5.30
CA GLN A 280 12.23 -30.78 -6.55
C GLN A 280 13.07 -29.71 -7.25
N ALA A 281 13.56 -28.71 -6.52
CA ALA A 281 14.44 -27.69 -7.06
C ALA A 281 15.68 -28.29 -7.72
N LYS A 282 16.31 -29.26 -7.04
CA LYS A 282 17.46 -30.01 -7.57
C LYS A 282 17.11 -30.83 -8.82
N GLN A 283 15.96 -31.51 -8.83
CA GLN A 283 15.51 -32.30 -9.97
C GLN A 283 15.33 -31.45 -11.25
N HIS A 284 14.90 -30.20 -11.09
CA HIS A 284 14.66 -29.26 -12.19
C HIS A 284 15.85 -28.36 -12.50
N ASP A 285 17.02 -28.58 -11.88
CA ASP A 285 18.20 -27.68 -11.98
C ASP A 285 17.81 -26.22 -11.68
N ALA A 286 17.01 -26.00 -10.64
CA ALA A 286 16.53 -24.68 -10.21
C ALA A 286 16.98 -24.38 -8.78
N THR A 287 17.11 -23.10 -8.45
CA THR A 287 17.26 -22.63 -7.07
C THR A 287 15.99 -21.94 -6.60
N LEU A 288 15.44 -22.40 -5.47
CA LEU A 288 14.33 -21.72 -4.81
C LEU A 288 14.87 -20.76 -3.76
N VAL A 289 14.33 -19.53 -3.78
CA VAL A 289 14.60 -18.50 -2.77
C VAL A 289 13.32 -18.29 -1.97
N ILE A 290 13.30 -18.74 -0.72
CA ILE A 290 12.07 -18.76 0.11
C ILE A 290 12.22 -17.83 1.32
N GLY A 291 11.26 -16.92 1.48
CA GLY A 291 11.08 -16.17 2.72
C GLY A 291 10.38 -16.97 3.80
N ALA A 292 11.04 -17.15 4.96
CA ALA A 292 10.50 -17.88 6.10
C ALA A 292 11.13 -17.37 7.41
N PRO A 293 10.41 -17.43 8.55
CA PRO A 293 11.02 -17.18 9.85
C PRO A 293 12.07 -18.26 10.16
N LEU A 294 13.20 -17.87 10.76
CA LEU A 294 14.31 -18.75 11.10
C LEU A 294 14.51 -18.81 12.62
N MET A 295 14.83 -20.00 13.13
CA MET A 295 15.17 -20.19 14.53
C MET A 295 16.68 -20.37 14.69
N GLY A 296 17.27 -19.70 15.67
CA GLY A 296 18.65 -19.92 16.07
C GLY A 296 18.80 -21.27 16.74
N THR A 297 19.48 -22.22 16.09
CA THR A 297 19.69 -23.62 16.54
C THR A 297 20.21 -23.80 17.97
N ARG A 298 20.80 -22.77 18.59
CA ARG A 298 21.35 -22.83 19.95
C ARG A 298 20.83 -21.74 20.90
N THR A 299 20.14 -20.73 20.40
CA THR A 299 19.91 -19.48 21.14
C THR A 299 18.43 -19.17 21.38
N GLN A 300 17.50 -19.97 20.82
CA GLN A 300 16.05 -19.69 20.83
C GLN A 300 15.70 -18.28 20.31
N LEU A 301 16.58 -17.72 19.46
CA LEU A 301 16.36 -16.42 18.82
C LEU A 301 15.58 -16.61 17.53
N TYR A 302 14.62 -15.73 17.29
CA TYR A 302 13.79 -15.75 16.08
C TYR A 302 14.24 -14.66 15.13
N TYR A 303 14.33 -14.98 13.85
CA TYR A 303 14.74 -14.05 12.80
C TYR A 303 13.71 -14.07 11.67
N ASN A 304 13.55 -12.94 10.99
CA ASN A 304 12.94 -12.91 9.67
C ASN A 304 14.04 -13.25 8.66
N GLY A 305 13.78 -14.21 7.77
CA GLY A 305 14.84 -14.79 6.95
C GLY A 305 14.45 -15.19 5.54
N LEU A 306 15.50 -15.46 4.78
CA LEU A 306 15.49 -15.93 3.40
C LEU A 306 16.40 -17.14 3.30
N LEU A 307 15.93 -18.18 2.62
CA LEU A 307 16.60 -19.47 2.45
C LEU A 307 16.83 -19.77 0.97
N LEU A 308 17.96 -20.41 0.67
CA LEU A 308 18.22 -21.02 -0.63
C LEU A 308 18.02 -22.53 -0.54
N LEU A 309 17.20 -23.09 -1.43
CA LEU A 309 17.00 -24.53 -1.60
C LEU A 309 17.40 -24.98 -3.02
N GLY A 310 17.65 -26.29 -3.17
CA GLY A 310 18.19 -26.89 -4.39
C GLY A 310 19.66 -27.26 -4.20
N ASP A 311 20.48 -27.09 -5.24
CA ASP A 311 21.94 -27.26 -5.16
C ASP A 311 22.66 -26.05 -4.53
N SER A 312 21.97 -24.92 -4.41
CA SER A 312 22.46 -23.75 -3.66
C SER A 312 22.02 -23.83 -2.21
N HIS A 313 22.94 -23.54 -1.28
CA HIS A 313 22.67 -23.53 0.16
C HIS A 313 23.08 -22.21 0.78
N GLY A 314 22.26 -21.71 1.71
CA GLY A 314 22.53 -20.49 2.44
C GLY A 314 21.27 -19.91 3.07
N SER A 315 21.47 -19.03 4.04
CA SER A 315 20.38 -18.26 4.63
C SER A 315 20.82 -16.83 4.88
N TYR A 316 19.89 -15.90 4.77
CA TYR A 316 20.05 -14.52 5.18
C TYR A 316 19.03 -14.19 6.27
N ARG A 317 19.47 -13.45 7.28
CA ARG A 317 18.67 -12.98 8.41
C ARG A 317 18.57 -11.46 8.31
N LYS A 318 17.35 -10.93 8.32
CA LYS A 318 17.05 -9.49 8.27
C LYS A 318 17.84 -8.76 9.34
N ARG A 319 18.62 -7.75 8.94
CA ARG A 319 19.46 -6.94 9.82
C ARG A 319 18.70 -5.74 10.35
N HIS A 320 18.01 -5.03 9.47
CA HIS A 320 17.26 -3.84 9.85
C HIS A 320 15.81 -4.18 10.14
N LEU A 321 15.43 -4.13 11.41
CA LEU A 321 14.08 -4.46 11.87
C LEU A 321 13.18 -3.23 11.94
N VAL A 322 11.90 -3.42 11.60
CA VAL A 322 10.86 -2.38 11.70
C VAL A 322 10.56 -2.08 13.17
N PRO A 323 10.77 -0.84 13.65
CA PRO A 323 10.40 -0.44 15.00
C PRO A 323 8.89 -0.62 15.24
N PHE A 324 8.53 -1.15 16.40
CA PHE A 324 7.17 -1.45 16.86
C PHE A 324 6.42 -2.54 16.05
N GLY A 325 6.90 -2.93 14.87
CA GLY A 325 6.36 -4.06 14.10
C GLY A 325 7.09 -5.38 14.36
N GLU A 326 8.43 -5.35 14.38
CA GLU A 326 9.26 -6.55 14.52
C GLU A 326 9.97 -6.63 15.89
N TYR A 327 10.14 -5.47 16.54
CA TYR A 327 10.67 -5.36 17.90
C TYR A 327 10.13 -4.10 18.58
N ILE A 328 10.21 -4.03 19.90
CA ILE A 328 9.85 -2.84 20.67
C ILE A 328 11.14 -2.05 20.99
N PRO A 329 11.31 -0.81 20.49
CA PRO A 329 12.40 0.06 20.92
C PRO A 329 12.30 0.36 22.42
N LEU A 330 13.45 0.46 23.11
CA LEU A 330 13.52 0.81 24.53
C LEU A 330 12.52 0.00 25.40
N GLN A 331 12.56 -1.33 25.28
CA GLN A 331 11.66 -2.28 25.95
C GLN A 331 11.45 -1.98 27.45
N ASN A 332 12.49 -1.52 28.15
CA ASN A 332 12.42 -1.19 29.57
C ASN A 332 11.44 -0.05 29.91
N ILE A 333 11.16 0.85 28.95
CA ILE A 333 10.27 2.00 29.11
C ILE A 333 8.90 1.70 28.48
N PHE A 334 8.89 1.22 27.23
CA PHE A 334 7.65 1.04 26.47
C PHE A 334 7.01 -0.33 26.67
N GLY A 335 7.74 -1.35 27.12
CA GLY A 335 7.21 -2.70 27.28
C GLY A 335 6.04 -2.79 28.26
N ALA A 336 6.09 -2.03 29.36
CA ALA A 336 4.99 -1.95 30.33
C ALA A 336 3.75 -1.23 29.77
N LEU A 337 3.96 -0.17 28.98
CA LEU A 337 2.89 0.59 28.34
C LEU A 337 2.21 -0.23 27.23
N MET A 338 2.99 -0.92 26.40
CA MET A 338 2.49 -1.76 25.30
C MET A 338 1.69 -2.96 25.82
N LYS A 339 2.14 -3.61 26.91
CA LYS A 339 1.37 -4.66 27.59
C LYS A 339 0.03 -4.15 28.14
N LYS A 340 -0.02 -2.90 28.61
CA LYS A 340 -1.25 -2.26 29.09
C LYS A 340 -2.20 -1.85 27.95
N LEU A 341 -1.68 -1.68 26.74
CA LEU A 341 -2.43 -1.34 25.52
C LEU A 341 -2.83 -2.58 24.70
N ASP A 342 -2.53 -3.79 25.20
CA ASP A 342 -2.87 -5.09 24.59
C ASP A 342 -2.34 -5.28 23.15
N ILE A 343 -1.19 -4.68 22.84
CA ILE A 343 -0.56 -4.80 21.52
C ILE A 343 0.29 -6.09 21.50
N PRO A 344 0.09 -7.01 20.55
CA PRO A 344 0.86 -8.25 20.46
C PRO A 344 2.35 -7.97 20.25
N LEU A 345 3.20 -8.62 21.04
CA LEU A 345 4.64 -8.38 21.03
C LEU A 345 5.34 -9.34 20.08
N SER A 346 5.86 -8.84 18.95
CA SER A 346 6.86 -9.54 18.14
C SER A 346 8.25 -9.25 18.71
N ASN A 347 9.06 -10.29 18.91
CA ASN A 347 10.44 -10.19 19.41
C ASN A 347 11.40 -10.85 18.41
N LEU A 348 11.47 -10.31 17.20
CA LEU A 348 12.49 -10.70 16.24
C LEU A 348 13.85 -10.13 16.65
N THR A 349 14.89 -10.89 16.32
CA THR A 349 16.28 -10.53 16.57
C THR A 349 16.91 -10.00 15.29
N PRO A 350 17.66 -8.88 15.33
CA PRO A 350 18.45 -8.44 14.19
C PRO A 350 19.49 -9.49 13.78
N GLY A 351 19.62 -9.73 12.47
CA GLY A 351 20.69 -10.53 11.90
C GLY A 351 22.07 -9.90 12.13
N PRO A 352 23.15 -10.71 12.16
CA PRO A 352 24.50 -10.17 12.33
C PRO A 352 24.91 -9.31 11.12
N GLN A 353 25.81 -8.35 11.33
CA GLN A 353 26.27 -7.43 10.27
C GLN A 353 26.98 -8.16 9.12
N GLN A 354 27.80 -9.15 9.46
CA GLN A 354 28.47 -10.03 8.50
C GLN A 354 27.76 -11.39 8.50
N GLN A 355 27.27 -11.78 7.34
CA GLN A 355 26.61 -13.06 7.11
C GLN A 355 27.35 -13.82 6.01
N ALA A 356 27.17 -15.15 6.00
CA ALA A 356 27.75 -15.98 4.94
C ALA A 356 27.25 -15.49 3.57
N PRO A 357 28.12 -15.44 2.55
CA PRO A 357 27.72 -14.97 1.23
C PRO A 357 26.69 -15.94 0.62
N LEU A 358 25.60 -15.37 0.10
CA LEU A 358 24.67 -16.11 -0.76
C LEU A 358 25.23 -16.20 -2.17
N VAL A 359 25.21 -17.41 -2.72
CA VAL A 359 25.67 -17.72 -4.08
C VAL A 359 24.66 -18.64 -4.73
N ILE A 360 24.24 -18.29 -5.95
CA ILE A 360 23.38 -19.13 -6.79
C ILE A 360 24.17 -19.43 -8.07
N ASP A 361 24.56 -20.69 -8.28
CA ASP A 361 25.35 -21.14 -9.44
C ASP A 361 26.62 -20.30 -9.71
N GLY A 362 27.34 -19.96 -8.64
CA GLY A 362 28.54 -19.13 -8.71
C GLY A 362 28.27 -17.62 -8.82
N ILE A 363 27.01 -17.18 -8.83
CA ILE A 363 26.60 -15.77 -8.87
C ILE A 363 26.41 -15.27 -7.44
N PRO A 364 27.22 -14.32 -6.97
CA PRO A 364 27.05 -13.77 -5.64
C PRO A 364 25.81 -12.87 -5.59
N ILE A 365 24.89 -13.18 -4.68
CA ILE A 365 23.61 -12.49 -4.51
C ILE A 365 23.66 -11.60 -3.27
N ALA A 366 23.01 -10.45 -3.34
CA ALA A 366 22.65 -9.61 -2.20
C ALA A 366 21.17 -9.88 -1.84
N ALA A 367 20.91 -10.18 -0.57
CA ALA A 367 19.54 -10.39 -0.08
C ALA A 367 19.07 -9.18 0.73
N PHE A 368 17.81 -8.83 0.54
CA PHE A 368 17.11 -7.81 1.29
C PHE A 368 15.73 -8.34 1.69
N ILE A 369 15.28 -7.94 2.86
CA ILE A 369 13.94 -8.28 3.33
C ILE A 369 13.18 -6.99 3.64
N CYS A 370 12.00 -6.83 3.03
CA CYS A 370 11.10 -5.71 3.23
C CYS A 370 11.76 -4.38 2.88
N TYR A 371 11.71 -3.43 3.82
CA TYR A 371 12.20 -2.07 3.68
C TYR A 371 13.73 -1.90 3.88
N GLU A 372 14.53 -2.97 3.99
CA GLU A 372 15.99 -2.86 4.11
C GLU A 372 16.62 -2.06 2.95
N THR A 373 16.02 -2.15 1.75
CA THR A 373 16.44 -1.37 0.58
C THR A 373 16.22 0.14 0.71
N ALA A 374 15.45 0.59 1.71
CA ALA A 374 15.29 2.00 2.03
C ALA A 374 16.55 2.59 2.71
N PHE A 375 17.44 1.77 3.28
CA PHE A 375 18.67 2.21 3.93
C PHE A 375 19.84 2.22 2.95
N PRO A 376 20.25 3.41 2.47
CA PRO A 376 21.11 3.46 1.30
C PRO A 376 22.50 2.87 1.55
N ILE A 377 23.10 3.19 2.70
CA ILE A 377 24.46 2.77 3.06
C ILE A 377 24.53 1.27 3.29
N GLU A 378 23.55 0.71 4.01
CA GLU A 378 23.46 -0.72 4.30
C GLU A 378 23.30 -1.52 3.00
N THR A 379 22.42 -1.05 2.11
CA THR A 379 22.20 -1.68 0.81
C THR A 379 23.44 -1.64 -0.07
N LEU A 380 24.12 -0.49 -0.17
CA LEU A 380 25.35 -0.36 -0.96
C LEU A 380 26.47 -1.25 -0.44
N HIS A 381 26.55 -1.42 0.89
CA HIS A 381 27.52 -2.34 1.50
C HIS A 381 27.21 -3.79 1.13
N GLU A 382 25.94 -4.21 1.21
CA GLU A 382 25.51 -5.57 0.85
C GLU A 382 25.74 -5.88 -0.63
N MET A 383 25.49 -4.91 -1.51
CA MET A 383 25.66 -5.06 -2.96
C MET A 383 27.13 -5.12 -3.39
N LYS A 384 28.09 -4.78 -2.51
CA LYS A 384 29.51 -4.74 -2.87
C LYS A 384 30.01 -6.15 -3.24
N GLY A 385 30.51 -6.29 -4.47
CA GLY A 385 30.98 -7.58 -4.99
C GLY A 385 29.86 -8.54 -5.39
N LYS A 386 28.59 -8.12 -5.31
CA LYS A 386 27.43 -8.92 -5.73
C LYS A 386 26.99 -8.56 -7.15
N GLN A 387 26.36 -9.51 -7.82
CA GLN A 387 25.96 -9.41 -9.24
C GLN A 387 24.45 -9.22 -9.42
N LEU A 388 23.65 -9.62 -8.42
CA LEU A 388 22.19 -9.55 -8.44
C LEU A 388 21.68 -9.25 -7.02
N GLY A 389 20.68 -8.38 -6.91
CA GLY A 389 19.92 -8.17 -5.68
C GLY A 389 18.58 -8.92 -5.70
N ILE A 390 18.19 -9.51 -4.57
CA ILE A 390 16.86 -10.09 -4.36
C ILE A 390 16.26 -9.44 -3.12
N ASN A 391 15.17 -8.71 -3.29
CA ASN A 391 14.38 -8.14 -2.22
C ASN A 391 13.04 -8.87 -2.12
N ILE A 392 12.80 -9.53 -0.99
CA ILE A 392 11.51 -10.18 -0.71
C ILE A 392 10.71 -9.28 0.23
N VAL A 393 9.46 -8.97 -0.09
CA VAL A 393 8.68 -7.96 0.64
C VAL A 393 7.25 -8.45 0.94
N ASP A 394 6.70 -7.96 2.05
CA ASP A 394 5.29 -8.10 2.40
C ASP A 394 4.63 -6.72 2.58
N ASP A 395 4.26 -6.07 1.47
CA ASP A 395 3.65 -4.73 1.51
C ASP A 395 2.20 -4.71 2.02
N ALA A 396 1.63 -5.87 2.34
CA ALA A 396 0.25 -5.98 2.83
C ALA A 396 0.00 -5.11 4.06
N TRP A 397 1.04 -4.87 4.89
CA TRP A 397 1.00 -4.01 6.07
C TRP A 397 0.56 -2.57 5.81
N PHE A 398 0.65 -2.07 4.57
CA PHE A 398 0.39 -0.67 4.23
C PHE A 398 -0.88 -0.46 3.39
N GLY A 399 -1.60 -1.53 3.06
CA GLY A 399 -2.82 -1.49 2.25
C GLY A 399 -2.66 -0.78 0.90
N HIS A 400 -3.78 -0.33 0.33
CA HIS A 400 -3.78 0.47 -0.89
C HIS A 400 -3.38 1.93 -0.62
N SER A 401 -2.07 2.15 -0.51
CA SER A 401 -1.50 3.47 -0.23
C SER A 401 -0.24 3.76 -1.07
N PHE A 402 0.41 4.89 -0.83
CA PHE A 402 1.67 5.24 -1.51
C PHE A 402 2.85 4.39 -1.05
N ALA A 403 2.76 3.65 0.06
CA ALA A 403 3.89 2.98 0.69
C ALA A 403 4.62 2.02 -0.26
N ALA A 404 3.91 1.08 -0.89
CA ALA A 404 4.50 0.09 -1.79
C ALA A 404 5.22 0.76 -2.98
N ALA A 405 4.60 1.78 -3.58
CA ALA A 405 5.19 2.53 -4.68
C ALA A 405 6.44 3.31 -4.23
N GLN A 406 6.41 3.92 -3.04
CA GLN A 406 7.56 4.62 -2.45
C GLN A 406 8.71 3.65 -2.14
N GLN A 407 8.42 2.46 -1.59
CA GLN A 407 9.43 1.42 -1.33
C GLN A 407 10.05 0.88 -2.62
N LEU A 408 9.23 0.66 -3.64
CA LEU A 408 9.73 0.27 -4.97
C LEU A 408 10.65 1.35 -5.54
N GLN A 409 10.27 2.64 -5.46
CA GLN A 409 11.11 3.75 -5.91
C GLN A 409 12.46 3.81 -5.17
N MET A 410 12.48 3.51 -3.88
CA MET A 410 13.73 3.42 -3.12
C MET A 410 14.61 2.26 -3.62
N THR A 411 14.01 1.12 -3.93
CA THR A 411 14.72 -0.04 -4.51
C THR A 411 15.22 0.26 -5.94
N GLN A 412 14.45 0.99 -6.75
CA GLN A 412 14.88 1.47 -8.07
C GLN A 412 16.15 2.33 -7.96
N MET A 413 16.23 3.18 -6.93
CA MET A 413 17.43 3.95 -6.66
C MET A 413 18.63 3.05 -6.29
N ARG A 414 18.43 1.96 -5.54
CA ARG A 414 19.52 1.01 -5.23
C ARG A 414 20.08 0.36 -6.51
N ALA A 415 19.20 0.00 -7.45
CA ALA A 415 19.60 -0.58 -8.73
C ALA A 415 20.39 0.43 -9.58
N LEU A 416 19.93 1.68 -9.64
CA LEU A 416 20.64 2.80 -10.27
C LEU A 416 22.04 3.01 -9.71
N GLU A 417 22.16 3.13 -8.39
CA GLU A 417 23.43 3.43 -7.74
C GLU A 417 24.47 2.32 -7.91
N THR A 418 24.02 1.06 -7.94
CA THR A 418 24.91 -0.10 -8.04
C THR A 418 25.16 -0.55 -9.47
N GLY A 419 24.33 -0.10 -10.42
CA GLY A 419 24.31 -0.61 -11.79
C GLY A 419 24.09 -2.12 -11.82
N ARG A 420 23.16 -2.63 -11.01
CA ARG A 420 22.82 -4.05 -10.89
C ARG A 420 21.32 -4.27 -11.06
N TYR A 421 20.96 -5.47 -11.49
CA TYR A 421 19.58 -5.91 -11.44
C TYR A 421 19.18 -6.16 -9.99
N ILE A 422 17.94 -5.78 -9.65
CA ILE A 422 17.32 -6.11 -8.37
C ILE A 422 15.92 -6.65 -8.62
N ALA A 423 15.68 -7.89 -8.20
CA ALA A 423 14.35 -8.49 -8.22
C ALA A 423 13.60 -8.13 -6.93
N VAL A 424 12.36 -7.69 -7.05
CA VAL A 424 11.45 -7.40 -5.93
C VAL A 424 10.29 -8.38 -6.00
N THR A 425 10.14 -9.24 -4.99
CA THR A 425 9.05 -10.22 -4.92
C THR A 425 8.14 -9.90 -3.75
N ALA A 426 6.92 -9.48 -4.05
CA ALA A 426 5.93 -9.07 -3.07
C ALA A 426 4.86 -10.15 -2.83
N ASN A 427 4.30 -10.19 -1.62
CA ASN A 427 3.14 -11.05 -1.33
C ASN A 427 1.85 -10.50 -1.99
N THR A 428 1.46 -9.27 -1.67
CA THR A 428 0.30 -8.57 -2.27
C THR A 428 0.68 -7.25 -2.98
N GLY A 429 1.92 -6.79 -2.80
CA GLY A 429 2.45 -5.52 -3.31
C GLY A 429 2.84 -5.54 -4.78
N ILE A 430 3.86 -4.74 -5.15
CA ILE A 430 4.38 -4.69 -6.51
C ILE A 430 5.55 -5.67 -6.63
N THR A 431 5.35 -6.76 -7.36
CA THR A 431 6.45 -7.64 -7.79
C THR A 431 7.04 -7.11 -9.07
N ALA A 432 8.36 -6.90 -9.14
CA ALA A 432 9.00 -6.33 -10.31
C ALA A 432 10.46 -6.74 -10.47
N MET A 433 10.93 -6.76 -11.71
CA MET A 433 12.36 -6.83 -12.03
C MET A 433 12.87 -5.44 -12.40
N ILE A 434 13.92 -4.99 -11.72
CA ILE A 434 14.51 -3.66 -11.88
C ILE A 434 15.86 -3.79 -12.57
N ASN A 435 16.05 -3.07 -13.67
CA ASN A 435 17.33 -3.06 -14.40
C ASN A 435 18.39 -2.12 -13.79
N PRO A 436 19.65 -2.16 -14.26
CA PRO A 436 20.72 -1.27 -13.82
C PRO A 436 20.47 0.23 -13.98
N PHE A 437 19.42 0.62 -14.70
CA PHE A 437 18.98 2.01 -14.86
C PHE A 437 17.80 2.36 -13.95
N GLY A 438 17.46 1.50 -12.99
CA GLY A 438 16.33 1.68 -12.08
C GLY A 438 14.96 1.58 -12.76
N GLN A 439 14.90 1.08 -13.99
CA GLN A 439 13.64 0.94 -14.73
C GLN A 439 13.06 -0.46 -14.50
N LEU A 440 11.73 -0.53 -14.42
CA LEU A 440 11.03 -1.80 -14.33
C LEU A 440 11.03 -2.46 -15.71
N THR A 441 11.60 -3.65 -15.85
CA THR A 441 11.51 -4.44 -17.10
C THR A 441 10.23 -5.24 -17.15
N ASP A 442 9.84 -5.76 -15.99
CA ASP A 442 8.67 -6.59 -15.78
C ASP A 442 8.03 -6.18 -14.45
N ALA A 443 6.70 -6.13 -14.40
CA ALA A 443 5.98 -5.77 -13.19
C ALA A 443 4.61 -6.46 -13.12
N LEU A 444 4.30 -6.99 -11.95
CA LEU A 444 2.98 -7.49 -11.59
C LEU A 444 2.32 -6.51 -10.60
N PRO A 445 1.14 -5.95 -10.93
CA PRO A 445 0.45 -4.99 -10.06
C PRO A 445 -0.02 -5.59 -8.72
N ILE A 446 -0.37 -4.71 -7.79
CA ILE A 446 -0.94 -5.02 -6.47
C ILE A 446 -2.17 -5.92 -6.60
N ASP A 447 -2.29 -6.89 -5.70
CA ASP A 447 -3.38 -7.87 -5.58
C ASP A 447 -3.65 -8.70 -6.85
N LYS A 448 -2.63 -8.90 -7.68
CA LYS A 448 -2.70 -9.81 -8.84
C LYS A 448 -1.89 -11.06 -8.59
N THR A 449 -2.38 -12.21 -9.06
CA THR A 449 -1.65 -13.49 -8.98
C THR A 449 -0.78 -13.73 -10.22
N GLY A 450 -0.77 -12.80 -11.18
CA GLY A 450 -0.13 -12.99 -12.49
C GLY A 450 -0.87 -14.00 -13.37
N GLU A 451 -1.99 -14.53 -12.91
CA GLU A 451 -2.81 -15.47 -13.66
C GLU A 451 -3.64 -14.72 -14.68
N THR A 452 -3.44 -15.08 -15.95
CA THR A 452 -4.34 -14.69 -17.04
C THR A 452 -5.36 -15.80 -17.20
N LEU A 453 -6.59 -15.56 -16.75
CA LEU A 453 -7.70 -16.46 -17.01
C LEU A 453 -8.26 -16.17 -18.39
N ILE A 454 -8.21 -17.15 -19.29
CA ILE A 454 -8.94 -17.08 -20.56
C ILE A 454 -10.40 -17.35 -20.22
N ALA A 455 -11.21 -16.31 -20.31
CA ALA A 455 -12.65 -16.46 -20.18
C ALA A 455 -13.15 -17.41 -21.29
N HIS A 456 -14.02 -18.35 -20.94
CA HIS A 456 -14.71 -19.18 -21.94
C HIS A 456 -15.40 -18.27 -22.98
N GLU A 457 -15.53 -18.72 -24.23
CA GLU A 457 -16.12 -17.88 -25.29
C GLU A 457 -17.55 -17.40 -24.94
N ASP A 458 -18.29 -18.20 -24.17
CA ASP A 458 -19.63 -17.89 -23.67
C ASP A 458 -19.66 -17.06 -22.37
N PHE A 459 -18.51 -16.61 -21.86
CA PHE A 459 -18.46 -15.87 -20.61
C PHE A 459 -19.23 -14.55 -20.71
N MET A 460 -20.24 -14.40 -19.87
CA MET A 460 -21.03 -13.17 -19.76
C MET A 460 -21.07 -12.69 -18.31
N LEU A 461 -20.79 -11.40 -18.09
CA LEU A 461 -20.93 -10.77 -16.78
C LEU A 461 -22.38 -10.32 -16.58
N VAL A 462 -23.10 -10.95 -15.65
CA VAL A 462 -24.47 -10.56 -15.25
C VAL A 462 -24.42 -9.78 -13.95
N VAL A 463 -24.97 -8.56 -13.95
CA VAL A 463 -25.05 -7.71 -12.76
C VAL A 463 -26.51 -7.40 -12.48
N SER A 464 -27.01 -7.87 -11.33
CA SER A 464 -28.32 -7.44 -10.79
C SER A 464 -28.12 -6.24 -9.88
N TYR A 465 -28.92 -5.19 -10.06
CA TYR A 465 -28.91 -4.02 -9.19
C TYR A 465 -30.33 -3.51 -8.95
N ASN A 466 -30.66 -3.20 -7.69
CA ASN A 466 -31.95 -2.59 -7.32
C ASN A 466 -31.83 -1.05 -7.36
N PRO A 467 -32.52 -0.35 -8.27
CA PRO A 467 -32.54 1.11 -8.30
C PRO A 467 -33.15 1.65 -7.00
N GLY A 468 -32.51 2.65 -6.37
CA GLY A 468 -33.01 3.31 -5.15
C GLY A 468 -32.59 2.66 -3.82
N TYR A 469 -32.11 1.42 -3.84
CA TYR A 469 -31.71 0.66 -2.65
C TYR A 469 -30.37 1.12 -2.01
N GLN A 470 -29.66 2.08 -2.61
CA GLN A 470 -28.27 2.34 -2.24
C GLN A 470 -27.97 3.83 -2.02
N ASN A 471 -27.42 4.11 -0.84
CA ASN A 471 -26.70 5.34 -0.50
C ASN A 471 -25.83 5.81 -1.68
N MET A 472 -25.69 7.13 -1.84
CA MET A 472 -24.98 7.79 -2.95
C MET A 472 -23.56 7.26 -3.28
N LEU A 473 -22.96 6.45 -2.41
CA LEU A 473 -21.62 5.87 -2.54
C LEU A 473 -21.57 4.50 -3.24
N LYS A 474 -22.70 3.78 -3.46
CA LYS A 474 -22.69 2.42 -4.04
C LYS A 474 -23.34 2.29 -5.43
N GLY A 475 -23.91 3.37 -5.98
CA GLY A 475 -24.55 3.33 -7.31
C GLY A 475 -23.58 3.08 -8.47
N LEU A 476 -24.03 2.35 -9.50
CA LEU A 476 -23.31 2.25 -10.77
C LEU A 476 -23.34 3.59 -11.50
N LYS A 477 -22.15 4.15 -11.78
CA LYS A 477 -22.02 5.37 -12.59
C LYS A 477 -22.76 5.19 -13.93
N PRO A 478 -23.44 6.23 -14.46
CA PRO A 478 -24.11 6.16 -15.76
C PRO A 478 -23.21 5.61 -16.89
N SER A 479 -21.92 6.00 -16.91
CA SER A 479 -20.94 5.49 -17.87
C SER A 479 -20.64 4.00 -17.72
N THR A 480 -20.76 3.43 -16.53
CA THR A 480 -20.65 1.99 -16.30
C THR A 480 -21.90 1.27 -16.78
N ARG A 481 -23.09 1.83 -16.52
CA ARG A 481 -24.38 1.26 -16.97
C ARG A 481 -24.48 1.19 -18.49
N GLN A 482 -23.92 2.16 -19.21
CA GLN A 482 -23.87 2.16 -20.69
C GLN A 482 -23.07 1.00 -21.30
N ARG A 483 -22.33 0.23 -20.50
CA ARG A 483 -21.56 -0.94 -20.96
C ARG A 483 -22.36 -2.25 -20.91
N PHE A 484 -23.58 -2.21 -20.39
CA PHE A 484 -24.44 -3.38 -20.25
C PHE A 484 -25.67 -3.25 -21.14
N VAL A 485 -26.15 -4.38 -21.65
CA VAL A 485 -27.55 -4.51 -22.09
C VAL A 485 -28.40 -4.67 -20.83
N ALA A 486 -29.39 -3.81 -20.65
CA ALA A 486 -30.20 -3.76 -19.44
C ALA A 486 -31.61 -4.30 -19.70
N MET A 487 -32.12 -5.10 -18.77
CA MET A 487 -33.53 -5.48 -18.67
C MET A 487 -34.05 -4.99 -17.32
N ARG A 488 -35.22 -4.35 -17.32
CA ARG A 488 -35.89 -3.93 -16.08
C ARG A 488 -36.90 -4.99 -15.70
N PHE A 489 -36.87 -5.40 -14.45
CA PHE A 489 -37.88 -6.26 -13.84
C PHE A 489 -38.75 -5.42 -12.91
N GLU A 490 -40.06 -5.54 -13.06
CA GLU A 490 -41.03 -5.04 -12.09
C GLU A 490 -41.64 -6.23 -11.34
N TYR A 491 -42.55 -5.97 -10.40
CA TYR A 491 -43.34 -7.05 -9.84
C TYR A 491 -44.13 -7.77 -10.95
N PRO A 492 -44.37 -9.09 -10.84
CA PRO A 492 -45.21 -9.79 -11.79
C PRO A 492 -46.59 -9.13 -11.86
N ASP A 493 -47.25 -9.23 -13.02
CA ASP A 493 -48.66 -8.82 -13.10
C ASP A 493 -49.51 -9.65 -12.10
N ALA A 494 -50.65 -9.12 -11.69
CA ALA A 494 -51.45 -9.73 -10.61
C ALA A 494 -51.83 -11.19 -10.90
N LYS A 495 -52.06 -11.56 -12.16
CA LYS A 495 -52.44 -12.93 -12.55
C LYS A 495 -51.26 -13.89 -12.44
N LEU A 496 -50.09 -13.45 -12.91
CA LEU A 496 -48.86 -14.22 -12.79
C LEU A 496 -48.42 -14.32 -11.32
N GLU A 497 -48.52 -13.23 -10.56
CA GLU A 497 -48.15 -13.23 -9.14
C GLU A 497 -49.07 -14.14 -8.32
N GLN A 498 -50.37 -14.14 -8.60
CA GLN A 498 -51.32 -15.07 -8.00
C GLN A 498 -50.95 -16.52 -8.30
N THR A 499 -50.60 -16.82 -9.56
CA THR A 499 -50.14 -18.16 -9.95
C THR A 499 -48.88 -18.57 -9.17
N ILE A 500 -47.93 -17.65 -8.99
CA ILE A 500 -46.71 -17.89 -8.19
C ILE A 500 -47.09 -18.17 -6.74
N VAL A 501 -47.92 -17.34 -6.11
CA VAL A 501 -48.34 -17.51 -4.71
C VAL A 501 -49.05 -18.86 -4.54
N GLN A 502 -49.93 -19.25 -5.46
CA GLN A 502 -50.59 -20.57 -5.43
C GLN A 502 -49.60 -21.73 -5.49
N GLN A 503 -48.67 -21.68 -6.46
CA GLN A 503 -47.70 -22.75 -6.66
C GLN A 503 -46.75 -22.91 -5.46
N GLU A 504 -46.30 -21.80 -4.89
CA GLU A 504 -45.32 -21.80 -3.79
C GLU A 504 -45.96 -22.09 -2.43
N THR A 505 -47.25 -21.79 -2.22
CA THR A 505 -47.91 -21.91 -0.91
C THR A 505 -48.99 -22.98 -0.84
N GLY A 506 -49.54 -23.41 -1.98
CA GLY A 506 -50.67 -24.34 -2.03
C GLY A 506 -52.00 -23.76 -1.53
N LEU A 507 -52.13 -22.43 -1.46
CA LEU A 507 -53.41 -21.75 -1.19
C LEU A 507 -54.40 -21.89 -2.35
N ASP A 508 -55.68 -21.70 -2.03
CA ASP A 508 -56.74 -21.61 -3.05
C ASP A 508 -56.67 -20.30 -3.86
N ASP A 509 -57.48 -20.23 -4.91
CA ASP A 509 -57.48 -19.13 -5.85
C ASP A 509 -57.86 -17.79 -5.19
N ASP A 510 -58.89 -17.81 -4.36
CA ASP A 510 -59.43 -16.63 -3.70
C ASP A 510 -58.46 -16.04 -2.68
N MET A 511 -57.79 -16.87 -1.87
CA MET A 511 -56.83 -16.39 -0.87
C MET A 511 -55.55 -15.88 -1.53
N ALA A 512 -55.04 -16.55 -2.57
CA ALA A 512 -53.88 -16.08 -3.31
C ALA A 512 -54.17 -14.73 -4.01
N ALA A 513 -55.34 -14.59 -4.64
CA ALA A 513 -55.79 -13.33 -5.23
C ALA A 513 -55.89 -12.21 -4.17
N THR A 514 -56.38 -12.55 -2.98
CA THR A 514 -56.51 -11.61 -1.86
C THR A 514 -55.15 -11.10 -1.37
N LEU A 515 -54.16 -11.99 -1.20
CA LEU A 515 -52.79 -11.59 -0.80
C LEU A 515 -52.12 -10.70 -1.86
N VAL A 516 -52.30 -11.01 -3.14
CA VAL A 516 -51.79 -10.20 -4.26
C VAL A 516 -52.45 -8.82 -4.28
N LYS A 517 -53.77 -8.75 -4.04
CA LYS A 517 -54.50 -7.47 -3.95
C LYS A 517 -54.02 -6.63 -2.77
N ILE A 518 -53.83 -7.23 -1.60
CA ILE A 518 -53.26 -6.56 -0.42
C ILE A 518 -51.89 -6.00 -0.76
N ALA A 519 -51.00 -6.80 -1.33
CA ALA A 519 -49.66 -6.36 -1.70
C ALA A 519 -49.68 -5.22 -2.74
N GLY A 520 -50.57 -5.29 -3.73
CA GLY A 520 -50.78 -4.21 -4.70
C GLY A 520 -51.18 -2.90 -4.04
N ASN A 521 -52.11 -2.94 -3.07
CA ASN A 521 -52.52 -1.76 -2.32
C ASN A 521 -51.36 -1.21 -1.46
N ILE A 522 -50.57 -2.07 -0.81
CA ILE A 522 -49.40 -1.66 -0.03
C ILE A 522 -48.33 -1.03 -0.95
N ARG A 523 -48.08 -1.62 -2.13
CA ARG A 523 -47.13 -1.09 -3.13
C ARG A 523 -47.51 0.31 -3.61
N ASN A 524 -48.80 0.62 -3.69
CA ASN A 524 -49.29 1.94 -4.08
C ASN A 524 -49.13 3.01 -2.99
N LEU A 525 -48.80 2.62 -1.75
CA LEU A 525 -48.44 3.53 -0.66
C LEU A 525 -46.94 3.90 -0.66
N LYS A 526 -46.16 3.29 -1.56
CA LYS A 526 -44.74 3.62 -1.75
C LYS A 526 -44.60 5.09 -2.19
N ASP A 527 -43.59 5.76 -1.63
CA ASP A 527 -43.26 7.20 -1.81
C ASP A 527 -44.01 8.20 -0.91
N HIS A 528 -44.92 7.74 -0.03
CA HIS A 528 -45.57 8.59 0.98
C HIS A 528 -45.20 8.22 2.43
N ASP A 529 -45.30 6.94 2.82
CA ASP A 529 -45.13 6.51 4.23
C ASP A 529 -44.38 5.16 4.43
N LEU A 530 -43.78 4.59 3.37
CA LEU A 530 -43.04 3.32 3.44
C LEU A 530 -41.66 3.41 2.78
N GLU A 531 -40.63 2.90 3.47
CA GLU A 531 -39.26 2.81 2.93
C GLU A 531 -39.15 1.72 1.85
N GLU A 532 -39.89 0.61 2.00
CA GLU A 532 -39.90 -0.51 1.07
C GLU A 532 -41.33 -0.99 0.72
N ALA A 533 -41.49 -1.54 -0.47
CA ALA A 533 -42.76 -2.11 -0.93
C ALA A 533 -42.86 -3.61 -0.65
N ALA A 534 -44.08 -4.10 -0.45
CA ALA A 534 -44.35 -5.52 -0.24
C ALA A 534 -43.84 -6.39 -1.40
N SER A 535 -42.80 -7.19 -1.16
CA SER A 535 -42.26 -8.11 -2.16
C SER A 535 -43.10 -9.39 -2.28
N THR A 536 -43.10 -10.04 -3.45
CA THR A 536 -43.77 -11.34 -3.67
C THR A 536 -43.36 -12.39 -2.63
N ARG A 537 -42.11 -12.32 -2.12
CA ARG A 537 -41.62 -13.18 -1.05
C ARG A 537 -42.44 -13.06 0.24
N LEU A 538 -42.87 -11.85 0.60
CA LEU A 538 -43.68 -11.64 1.80
C LEU A 538 -45.08 -12.26 1.65
N LEU A 539 -45.65 -12.25 0.44
CA LEU A 539 -46.91 -12.93 0.15
C LEU A 539 -46.75 -14.45 0.29
N ILE A 540 -45.62 -15.01 -0.16
CA ILE A 540 -45.32 -16.43 0.00
C ILE A 540 -45.22 -16.78 1.49
N TYR A 541 -44.54 -15.96 2.31
CA TYR A 541 -44.48 -16.20 3.75
C TYR A 541 -45.86 -16.11 4.42
N ALA A 542 -46.65 -15.08 4.10
CA ALA A 542 -48.01 -14.95 4.60
C ALA A 542 -48.85 -16.17 4.20
N GLY A 543 -48.77 -16.60 2.94
CA GLY A 543 -49.54 -17.72 2.43
C GLY A 543 -49.13 -19.07 3.03
N THR A 544 -47.83 -19.30 3.24
CA THR A 544 -47.34 -20.51 3.92
C THR A 544 -47.81 -20.57 5.38
N LEU A 545 -47.85 -19.43 6.08
CA LEU A 545 -48.41 -19.36 7.44
C LEU A 545 -49.91 -19.66 7.45
N ILE A 546 -50.68 -19.09 6.52
CA ILE A 546 -52.12 -19.36 6.36
C ILE A 546 -52.36 -20.84 6.08
N LYS A 547 -51.61 -21.41 5.14
CA LYS A 547 -51.72 -22.84 4.79
C LYS A 547 -51.42 -23.75 5.98
N SER A 548 -50.53 -23.33 6.87
CA SER A 548 -50.18 -24.04 8.09
C SER A 548 -51.22 -23.90 9.21
N GLY A 549 -52.33 -23.18 8.98
CA GLY A 549 -53.44 -23.02 9.92
C GLY A 549 -53.40 -21.73 10.73
N MET A 550 -52.50 -20.78 10.43
CA MET A 550 -52.52 -19.46 11.07
C MET A 550 -53.66 -18.59 10.52
N ALA A 551 -54.35 -17.86 11.39
CA ALA A 551 -55.39 -16.92 10.97
C ALA A 551 -54.84 -15.89 9.96
N PRO A 552 -55.55 -15.59 8.85
CA PRO A 552 -55.05 -14.71 7.79
C PRO A 552 -54.55 -13.34 8.25
N ILE A 553 -55.23 -12.72 9.23
CA ILE A 553 -54.81 -11.44 9.80
C ILE A 553 -53.46 -11.58 10.53
N ALA A 554 -53.28 -12.63 11.34
CA ALA A 554 -52.04 -12.86 12.07
C ALA A 554 -50.87 -13.16 11.13
N ALA A 555 -51.11 -13.97 10.09
CA ALA A 555 -50.12 -14.29 9.07
C ALA A 555 -49.68 -13.04 8.28
N CYS A 556 -50.63 -12.21 7.86
CA CYS A 556 -50.32 -10.94 7.19
C CYS A 556 -49.60 -9.97 8.12
N THR A 557 -49.96 -9.92 9.41
CA THR A 557 -49.26 -9.05 10.38
C THR A 557 -47.79 -9.45 10.48
N ALA A 558 -47.51 -10.74 10.71
CA ALA A 558 -46.15 -11.23 10.87
C ALA A 558 -45.29 -11.14 9.61
N ALA A 559 -45.89 -11.32 8.42
CA ALA A 559 -45.13 -11.41 7.16
C ALA A 559 -45.19 -10.16 6.28
N LEU A 560 -46.27 -9.37 6.35
CA LEU A 560 -46.49 -8.20 5.47
C LEU A 560 -46.49 -6.86 6.21
N ILE A 561 -46.66 -6.82 7.53
CA ILE A 561 -46.74 -5.56 8.29
C ILE A 561 -45.44 -5.31 9.05
N GLU A 562 -45.15 -6.14 10.05
CA GLU A 562 -43.97 -6.01 10.92
C GLU A 562 -42.63 -5.97 10.15
N PRO A 563 -42.46 -6.68 9.00
CA PRO A 563 -41.23 -6.56 8.23
C PRO A 563 -41.12 -5.27 7.40
N LEU A 564 -42.22 -4.55 7.17
CA LEU A 564 -42.23 -3.34 6.35
C LEU A 564 -42.05 -2.06 7.17
N SER A 565 -42.40 -2.07 8.46
CA SER A 565 -42.21 -0.93 9.35
C SER A 565 -42.29 -1.36 10.82
N ASP A 566 -41.58 -0.63 11.68
CA ASP A 566 -41.70 -0.66 13.14
C ASP A 566 -42.44 0.59 13.70
N ASP A 567 -42.89 1.50 12.83
CA ASP A 567 -43.69 2.66 13.23
C ASP A 567 -45.14 2.25 13.52
N GLU A 568 -45.60 2.53 14.74
CA GLU A 568 -46.93 2.13 15.20
C GLU A 568 -48.07 2.70 14.33
N SER A 569 -47.91 3.91 13.78
CA SER A 569 -48.95 4.56 12.98
C SER A 569 -49.04 3.93 11.58
N VAL A 570 -47.90 3.61 10.97
CA VAL A 570 -47.81 2.88 9.70
C VAL A 570 -48.34 1.47 9.85
N CYS A 571 -47.94 0.75 10.90
CA CYS A 571 -48.43 -0.60 11.18
C CYS A 571 -49.94 -0.63 11.41
N ALA A 572 -50.51 0.37 12.10
CA ALA A 572 -51.95 0.48 12.29
C ALA A 572 -52.69 0.70 10.94
N ALA A 573 -52.16 1.55 10.06
CA ALA A 573 -52.73 1.80 8.74
C ALA A 573 -52.68 0.55 7.84
N LEU A 574 -51.54 -0.15 7.81
CA LEU A 574 -51.40 -1.41 7.09
C LEU A 574 -52.33 -2.50 7.63
N THR A 575 -52.50 -2.57 8.95
CA THR A 575 -53.43 -3.52 9.59
C THR A 575 -54.87 -3.25 9.17
N ALA A 576 -55.29 -1.99 9.13
CA ALA A 576 -56.62 -1.60 8.64
C ALA A 576 -56.80 -2.00 7.17
N LEU A 577 -55.80 -1.77 6.32
CA LEU A 577 -55.81 -2.15 4.90
C LEU A 577 -55.95 -3.66 4.71
N VAL A 578 -55.21 -4.46 5.49
CA VAL A 578 -55.32 -5.93 5.48
C VAL A 578 -56.72 -6.37 5.89
N LYS A 579 -57.27 -5.82 6.98
CA LYS A 579 -58.60 -6.18 7.49
C LYS A 579 -59.73 -5.88 6.51
N ILE A 580 -59.62 -4.80 5.72
CA ILE A 580 -60.63 -4.44 4.70
C ILE A 580 -60.67 -5.44 3.54
N ASN A 581 -59.52 -6.07 3.22
CA ASN A 581 -59.40 -6.94 2.06
C ASN A 581 -59.58 -8.43 2.39
N LEU A 582 -59.48 -8.82 3.66
CA LEU A 582 -59.75 -10.20 4.09
C LEU A 582 -61.26 -10.42 4.26
N PRO A 583 -61.77 -11.63 3.95
CA PRO A 583 -63.15 -11.99 4.24
C PRO A 583 -63.40 -11.90 5.75
N VAL A 584 -64.56 -11.37 6.14
CA VAL A 584 -65.00 -11.32 7.54
C VAL A 584 -65.28 -12.75 7.98
N GLU A 585 -64.55 -13.24 8.99
CA GLU A 585 -64.82 -14.53 9.65
C GLU A 585 -66.18 -14.54 10.36
#